data_AF-A0A9Q4AF18-F1
#
_entry.id   AF-A0A9Q4AF18-F1
#
_cell.length_a   1.000
_cell.length_b   1.000
_cell.length_c   1.000
_cell.angle_alpha   90.00
_cell.angle_beta   90.00
_cell.angle_gamma   90.00
#
_symmetry.space_group_name_H-M   'P 1'
#
loop_
_entity.id
_entity.type
_entity.pdbx_description
1 polymer ?
#
loop_
_entity_poly.entity_id
_entity_poly.type
_entity_poly.pdbx_seq_one_letter_code
_entity_poly.pdbx_strand_id
1 'polypeptide(L)'
;MQVTKKQHYIPQGILKHFSDNRKKVFELYNNSYLSKKEIRNTMCQNFVYEHEKLPQNTIENSFARIESAFIPYHDKLVKVLEENCLISQELPEEEINKLMMFYVLLYLRSGALLEEYAAYSDNPKK
;
A
#
# COMPACT_ATOMS: atom_id res chain seq x y z
N MET A 1 -22.79 -17.51 -6.02
CA MET A 1 -22.28 -16.53 -5.03
C MET A 1 -21.04 -15.88 -5.60
N GLN A 2 -21.01 -14.55 -5.68
CA GLN A 2 -19.84 -13.83 -6.16
C GLN A 2 -18.82 -13.77 -5.01
N VAL A 3 -17.63 -14.33 -5.23
CA VAL A 3 -16.58 -14.39 -4.19
C VAL A 3 -15.91 -13.02 -4.09
N THR A 4 -15.81 -12.46 -2.88
CA THR A 4 -15.11 -11.18 -2.66
C THR A 4 -13.64 -11.37 -3.02
N LYS A 5 -13.07 -10.45 -3.79
CA LYS A 5 -11.63 -10.47 -4.06
C LYS A 5 -10.86 -10.32 -2.74
N LYS A 6 -9.60 -10.77 -2.74
CA LYS A 6 -8.67 -10.38 -1.68
C LYS A 6 -8.38 -8.90 -1.84
N GLN A 7 -8.78 -8.11 -0.85
CA GLN A 7 -8.62 -6.68 -0.82
C GLN A 7 -7.33 -6.36 -0.09
N HIS A 8 -6.38 -5.83 -0.82
CA HIS A 8 -5.07 -5.48 -0.29
C HIS A 8 -5.15 -4.11 0.37
N TYR A 9 -4.89 -4.00 1.67
CA TYR A 9 -4.82 -2.68 2.30
C TYR A 9 -3.45 -2.00 2.06
N ILE A 10 -2.43 -2.77 1.64
CA ILE A 10 -1.23 -2.28 0.93
C ILE A 10 -1.15 -2.94 -0.45
N PRO A 11 -1.12 -2.17 -1.56
CA PRO A 11 -1.15 -2.72 -2.92
C PRO A 11 -0.01 -3.71 -3.21
N GLN A 12 -0.31 -4.77 -3.98
CA GLN A 12 0.73 -5.70 -4.47
C GLN A 12 1.80 -5.00 -5.32
N GLY A 13 1.40 -3.94 -6.04
CA GLY A 13 2.31 -3.11 -6.83
C GLY A 13 3.37 -2.39 -5.99
N ILE A 14 3.07 -2.12 -4.71
CA ILE A 14 4.04 -1.57 -3.74
C ILE A 14 4.82 -2.70 -3.08
N LEU A 15 4.13 -3.75 -2.62
CA LEU A 15 4.75 -4.89 -1.92
C LEU A 15 5.85 -5.59 -2.73
N LYS A 16 5.77 -5.58 -4.07
CA LYS A 16 6.77 -6.22 -4.94
C LYS A 16 8.18 -5.66 -4.73
N HIS A 17 8.31 -4.37 -4.39
CA HIS A 17 9.61 -3.71 -4.18
C HIS A 17 10.31 -4.18 -2.90
N PHE A 18 9.57 -4.81 -1.99
CA PHE A 18 10.08 -5.43 -0.76
C PHE A 18 10.19 -6.95 -0.85
N SER A 19 9.85 -7.51 -2.01
CA SER A 19 9.75 -8.96 -2.19
C SER A 19 11.08 -9.57 -2.62
N ASP A 20 11.32 -10.81 -2.19
CA ASP A 20 12.46 -11.58 -2.67
C ASP A 20 12.24 -12.10 -4.10
N ASN A 21 13.25 -12.79 -4.65
CA ASN A 21 13.19 -13.41 -5.98
C ASN A 21 12.05 -14.44 -6.15
N ARG A 22 11.40 -14.86 -5.06
CA ARG A 22 10.24 -15.77 -5.05
C ARG A 22 8.93 -15.02 -4.82
N LYS A 23 8.91 -13.68 -4.93
CA LYS A 23 7.76 -12.80 -4.71
C LYS A 23 7.19 -12.94 -3.31
N LYS A 24 8.05 -13.12 -2.31
CA LYS A 24 7.66 -13.21 -0.90
C LYS A 24 8.18 -12.02 -0.10
N VAL A 25 7.35 -11.52 0.81
CA VAL A 25 7.65 -10.41 1.72
C VAL A 25 7.58 -10.92 3.16
N PHE A 26 8.39 -10.33 4.03
CA PHE A 26 8.32 -10.55 5.47
C PHE A 26 7.25 -9.65 6.10
N GLU A 27 6.40 -10.21 6.95
CA GLU A 27 5.42 -9.50 7.76
C GLU A 27 5.69 -9.74 9.23
N LEU A 28 5.78 -8.64 9.99
CA LEU A 28 5.87 -8.67 11.44
C LEU A 28 4.51 -8.32 12.04
N TYR A 29 3.97 -9.23 12.85
CA TYR A 29 2.70 -9.08 13.55
C TYR A 29 2.97 -8.72 15.01
N ASN A 30 2.32 -7.67 15.51
CA ASN A 30 2.38 -7.21 16.91
C ASN A 30 3.81 -7.21 17.49
N ASN A 31 4.79 -6.81 16.69
CA ASN A 31 6.22 -6.77 17.04
C ASN A 31 6.82 -8.08 17.59
N SER A 32 6.19 -9.23 17.36
CA SER A 32 6.53 -10.49 18.02
C SER A 32 6.49 -11.72 17.12
N TYR A 33 5.72 -11.69 16.03
CA TYR A 33 5.60 -12.82 15.12
C TYR A 33 6.01 -12.44 13.69
N LEU A 34 7.12 -13.00 13.22
CA LEU A 34 7.64 -12.80 11.87
C LEU A 34 7.18 -13.95 10.97
N SER A 35 6.58 -13.63 9.84
CA SER A 35 6.20 -14.62 8.82
C SER A 35 6.64 -14.17 7.43
N LYS A 36 6.81 -15.12 6.51
CA LYS A 36 7.17 -14.84 5.12
C LYS A 36 6.10 -15.39 4.18
N LYS A 37 5.43 -14.52 3.43
CA LYS A 37 4.26 -14.86 2.61
C LYS A 37 4.42 -14.33 1.19
N GLU A 38 3.72 -14.95 0.24
CA GLU A 38 3.62 -14.43 -1.13
C GLU A 38 2.85 -13.11 -1.13
N ILE A 39 3.26 -12.15 -1.98
CA ILE A 39 2.64 -10.81 -2.04
C ILE A 39 1.11 -10.84 -2.21
N ARG A 40 0.56 -11.84 -2.92
CA ARG A 40 -0.90 -12.01 -3.11
C ARG A 40 -1.68 -12.43 -1.87
N ASN A 41 -0.96 -12.75 -0.79
CA ASN A 41 -1.48 -13.20 0.51
C ASN A 41 -0.95 -12.31 1.65
N THR A 42 -0.36 -11.17 1.32
CA THR A 42 0.29 -10.22 2.23
C THR A 42 -0.54 -8.94 2.26
N MET A 43 -0.71 -8.40 3.47
CA MET A 43 -1.45 -7.18 3.75
C MET A 43 -2.81 -7.12 3.04
N CYS A 44 -3.57 -8.21 3.13
CA CYS A 44 -4.88 -8.35 2.49
C CYS A 44 -5.88 -9.15 3.32
N GLN A 45 -7.16 -8.85 3.13
CA GLN A 45 -8.27 -9.61 3.71
C GLN A 45 -9.48 -9.51 2.77
N ASN A 46 -10.48 -10.36 2.95
CA ASN A 46 -11.78 -10.17 2.32
C ASN A 46 -12.59 -9.14 3.12
N PHE A 47 -13.40 -8.33 2.43
CA PHE A 47 -14.35 -7.39 3.04
C PHE A 47 -13.74 -6.21 3.83
N VAL A 48 -12.46 -5.87 3.61
CA VAL A 48 -11.75 -4.76 4.29
C VAL A 48 -12.53 -3.44 4.19
N TYR A 49 -13.07 -3.16 3.02
CA TYR A 49 -13.82 -1.93 2.73
C TYR A 49 -15.06 -2.22 1.88
N GLU A 50 -15.68 -3.38 2.08
CA GLU A 50 -17.00 -3.64 1.51
C GLU A 50 -18.09 -2.92 2.31
N HIS A 51 -19.16 -2.52 1.62
CA HIS A 51 -20.27 -1.82 2.25
C HIS A 51 -21.58 -2.27 1.60
N GLU A 52 -22.61 -2.55 2.42
CA GLU A 52 -23.89 -3.14 1.96
C GLU A 52 -24.61 -2.32 0.88
N LYS A 53 -24.42 -0.99 0.90
CA LYS A 53 -24.99 -0.06 -0.08
C LYS A 53 -24.23 0.02 -1.41
N LEU A 54 -23.05 -0.59 -1.52
CA LEU A 54 -22.23 -0.59 -2.73
C LEU A 54 -22.21 -2.00 -3.34
N PRO A 55 -22.19 -2.11 -4.68
CA PRO A 55 -21.94 -3.41 -5.30
C PRO A 55 -20.60 -3.98 -4.84
N GLN A 56 -20.54 -5.30 -4.70
CA GLN A 56 -19.35 -6.01 -4.21
C GLN A 56 -18.13 -5.71 -5.08
N ASN A 57 -16.96 -5.50 -4.45
CA ASN A 57 -15.69 -5.13 -5.07
C ASN A 57 -15.67 -3.73 -5.72
N THR A 58 -16.67 -2.87 -5.52
CA THR A 58 -16.66 -1.51 -6.13
C THR A 58 -15.43 -0.71 -5.72
N ILE A 59 -15.10 -0.71 -4.43
CA ILE A 59 -13.95 0.04 -3.91
C ILE A 59 -12.63 -0.63 -4.38
N GLU A 60 -12.54 -1.95 -4.35
CA GLU A 60 -11.38 -2.71 -4.86
C GLU A 60 -11.09 -2.39 -6.33
N ASN A 61 -12.13 -2.38 -7.17
CA ASN A 61 -11.98 -2.08 -8.59
C ASN A 61 -11.57 -0.62 -8.82
N SER A 62 -12.03 0.30 -7.98
CA SER A 62 -11.61 1.71 -8.01
C SER A 62 -10.12 1.84 -7.69
N PHE A 63 -9.64 1.17 -6.63
CA PHE A 63 -8.23 1.13 -6.30
C PHE A 63 -7.39 0.52 -7.42
N ALA A 64 -7.82 -0.61 -7.99
CA ALA A 64 -7.13 -1.24 -9.11
C ALA A 64 -6.97 -0.28 -10.31
N ARG A 65 -7.99 0.54 -10.61
CA ARG A 65 -7.91 1.55 -11.67
C ARG A 65 -6.88 2.64 -11.34
N ILE A 66 -6.86 3.14 -10.10
CA ILE A 66 -5.88 4.14 -9.67
C ILE A 66 -4.47 3.54 -9.73
N GLU A 67 -4.27 2.36 -9.17
CA GLU A 67 -2.99 1.65 -9.18
C GLU A 67 -2.46 1.42 -10.61
N SER A 68 -3.34 1.12 -11.57
CA SER A 68 -2.92 0.91 -12.96
C SER A 68 -2.25 2.15 -13.58
N ALA A 69 -2.56 3.34 -13.09
CA ALA A 69 -1.93 4.58 -13.53
C ALA A 69 -0.68 4.94 -12.71
N PHE A 70 -0.73 4.77 -11.38
CA PHE A 70 0.33 5.26 -10.49
C PHE A 70 1.47 4.28 -10.27
N ILE A 71 1.22 2.97 -10.27
CA ILE A 71 2.27 1.95 -10.05
C ILE A 71 3.35 2.00 -11.15
N PRO A 72 3.04 2.08 -12.45
CA PRO A 72 4.08 2.21 -13.48
C PRO A 72 4.95 3.46 -13.31
N TYR A 73 4.34 4.57 -12.88
CA TYR A 73 5.05 5.81 -12.63
C TYR A 73 5.94 5.72 -11.39
N HIS A 74 5.43 5.13 -10.31
CA HIS A 74 6.22 4.78 -9.12
C HIS A 74 7.41 3.89 -9.46
N ASP A 75 7.22 2.83 -10.26
CA ASP A 75 8.30 1.93 -10.68
C ASP A 75 9.41 2.66 -11.43
N LYS A 76 9.03 3.61 -12.30
CA LYS A 76 9.99 4.44 -13.03
C LYS A 76 10.84 5.27 -12.07
N LEU A 77 10.22 5.89 -11.06
CA LEU A 77 10.94 6.70 -10.08
C LEU A 77 11.84 5.86 -9.18
N VAL A 78 11.37 4.71 -8.69
CA VAL A 78 12.22 3.78 -7.93
C VAL A 78 13.46 3.41 -8.74
N LYS A 79 13.28 3.04 -10.01
CA LYS A 79 14.41 2.71 -10.90
C LYS A 79 15.40 3.87 -11.04
N VAL A 80 14.91 5.08 -11.29
CA VAL A 80 15.76 6.29 -11.39
C VAL A 80 16.52 6.51 -10.09
N LEU A 81 15.87 6.35 -8.94
CA LEU A 81 16.49 6.53 -7.63
C LEU A 81 17.56 5.47 -7.35
N GLU A 82 17.28 4.20 -7.64
CA GLU A 82 18.23 3.09 -7.46
C GLU A 82 19.46 3.24 -8.36
N GLU A 83 19.28 3.62 -9.63
CA GLU A 83 20.37 3.86 -10.58
C GLU A 83 21.25 5.05 -10.18
N ASN A 84 20.64 6.09 -9.59
CA ASN A 84 21.35 7.30 -9.17
C ASN A 84 21.82 7.26 -7.71
N CYS A 85 21.53 6.21 -6.94
CA CYS A 85 21.83 6.15 -5.50
C CYS A 85 23.34 6.24 -5.16
N LEU A 86 24.22 6.04 -6.16
CA LEU A 86 25.68 6.17 -6.05
C LEU A 86 26.21 7.55 -6.47
N ILE A 87 25.36 8.40 -7.06
CA ILE A 87 25.71 9.73 -7.56
C ILE A 87 24.95 10.72 -6.67
N SER A 88 25.63 11.71 -6.09
CA SER A 88 25.01 12.73 -5.24
C SER A 88 24.13 13.71 -6.03
N GLN A 89 23.14 13.20 -6.76
CA GLN A 89 22.17 14.00 -7.49
C GLN A 89 21.00 14.37 -6.58
N GLU A 90 20.45 15.56 -6.85
CA GLU A 90 19.22 16.03 -6.21
C GLU A 90 18.07 15.09 -6.56
N LEU A 91 17.25 14.76 -5.56
CA LEU A 91 16.05 13.96 -5.74
C LEU A 91 15.08 14.69 -6.69
N PRO A 92 14.37 13.99 -7.58
CA PRO A 92 13.39 14.60 -8.49
C PRO A 92 12.12 14.96 -7.71
N GLU A 93 12.19 16.01 -6.89
CA GLU A 93 11.17 16.40 -5.92
C GLU A 93 9.79 16.64 -6.57
N GLU A 94 9.74 17.27 -7.75
CA GLU A 94 8.51 17.47 -8.49
C GLU A 94 7.83 16.14 -8.87
N GLU A 95 8.61 15.13 -9.23
CA GLU A 95 8.11 13.82 -9.60
C GLU A 95 7.62 13.03 -8.37
N ILE A 96 8.32 13.18 -7.24
CA ILE A 96 7.87 12.62 -5.95
C ILE A 96 6.56 13.28 -5.50
N ASN A 97 6.44 14.61 -5.67
CA ASN A 97 5.23 15.35 -5.34
C ASN A 97 4.00 14.88 -6.15
N LYS A 98 4.19 14.43 -7.39
CA LYS A 98 3.12 13.82 -8.20
C LYS A 98 2.61 12.50 -7.61
N LEU A 99 3.43 11.78 -6.83
CA LEU A 99 3.03 10.56 -6.11
C LEU A 99 2.41 10.83 -4.73
N MET A 100 2.55 12.03 -4.17
CA MET A 100 2.11 12.29 -2.79
C MET A 100 0.62 12.02 -2.59
N MET A 101 -0.23 12.40 -3.54
CA MET A 101 -1.66 12.11 -3.46
C MET A 101 -1.95 10.60 -3.49
N PHE A 102 -1.16 9.83 -4.23
CA PHE A 102 -1.27 8.37 -4.25
C PHE A 102 -0.87 7.78 -2.89
N TYR A 103 0.22 8.25 -2.27
CA TYR A 103 0.62 7.79 -0.94
C TYR A 103 -0.37 8.17 0.16
N VAL A 104 -0.96 9.36 0.11
CA VAL A 104 -2.06 9.75 1.01
C VAL A 104 -3.24 8.78 0.86
N LEU A 105 -3.61 8.43 -0.37
CA LEU A 105 -4.65 7.44 -0.62
C LEU A 105 -4.30 6.06 -0.02
N LEU A 106 -3.05 5.61 -0.14
CA LEU A 106 -2.61 4.34 0.45
C LEU A 106 -2.66 4.37 1.98
N TYR A 107 -2.28 5.49 2.58
CA TYR A 107 -2.34 5.70 4.02
C TYR A 107 -3.78 5.70 4.54
N LEU A 108 -4.73 6.29 3.80
CA LEU A 108 -6.16 6.20 4.12
C LEU A 108 -6.70 4.77 3.95
N ARG A 109 -6.30 4.08 2.87
CA ARG A 109 -6.72 2.70 2.56
C ARG A 109 -6.23 1.70 3.61
N SER A 110 -5.04 1.91 4.17
CA SER A 110 -4.43 0.97 5.12
C SER A 110 -5.11 0.96 6.49
N GLY A 111 -5.96 1.95 6.78
CA GLY A 111 -6.54 2.15 8.11
C GLY A 111 -5.56 2.74 9.12
N ALA A 112 -4.32 3.06 8.73
CA ALA A 112 -3.31 3.64 9.61
C ALA A 112 -3.79 4.93 10.29
N LEU A 113 -4.52 5.78 9.55
CA LEU A 113 -5.12 6.99 10.12
C LEU A 113 -6.10 6.69 11.27
N LEU A 114 -6.89 5.60 11.15
CA LEU A 114 -7.85 5.22 12.19
C LEU A 114 -7.14 4.72 13.45
N GLU A 115 -6.08 3.92 13.28
CA GLU A 115 -5.22 3.46 14.39
C GLU A 115 -4.55 4.65 15.10
N GLU A 116 -4.03 5.62 14.35
CA GLU A 116 -3.46 6.83 14.93
C GLU A 116 -4.50 7.64 15.71
N TYR A 117 -5.68 7.89 15.14
CA TYR A 117 -6.73 8.61 15.86
C TYR A 117 -7.19 7.87 17.12
N ALA A 118 -7.30 6.54 17.08
CA ALA A 118 -7.64 5.74 18.25
C ALA A 118 -6.57 5.83 19.34
N ALA A 119 -5.29 5.76 18.97
CA ALA A 119 -4.19 5.94 19.92
C ALA A 119 -4.20 7.33 20.58
N TYR A 120 -4.61 8.37 19.84
CA TYR A 120 -4.73 9.73 20.35
C TYR A 120 -6.05 10.01 21.09
N SER A 121 -7.11 9.22 20.91
CA SER A 121 -8.34 9.40 21.68
C SER A 121 -8.15 9.02 23.15
N ASP A 122 -7.30 8.03 23.43
CA ASP A 122 -7.00 7.57 24.78
C ASP A 122 -5.99 8.49 25.51
N ASN A 123 -5.19 9.26 24.75
CA ASN A 123 -4.26 10.27 25.28
C ASN A 123 -4.08 11.43 24.28
N PRO A 124 -5.01 12.42 24.25
CA PRO A 124 -4.90 13.55 23.33
C PRO A 124 -3.63 14.36 23.63
N LYS A 125 -2.77 14.52 22.62
CA LYS A 125 -1.65 15.46 22.70
C LYS A 125 -2.23 16.88 22.79
N LYS A 126 -1.90 17.59 23.88
CA LYS A 126 -2.24 19.01 24.08
C LYS A 126 -1.56 19.90 23.06
#